data_AF-A0A7X3SJ88-F1
#
_entry.id   AF-A0A7X3SJ88-F1
#
_cell.length_a   1.000
_cell.length_b   1.000
_cell.length_c   1.000
_cell.angle_alpha   90.00
_cell.angle_beta   90.00
_cell.angle_gamma   90.00
#
_symmetry.space_group_name_H-M   'P 1'
#
loop_
_entity.id
_entity.type
_entity.pdbx_description
1 polymer ?
#
loop_
_entity_poly.entity_id
_entity_poly.type
_entity_poly.pdbx_seq_one_letter_code
_entity_poly.pdbx_strand_id
1 'polypeptide(L)' 'MLRKSSVSIARNRVKALVISDRVHCTPDAYDNICRELFTSLSKYMEVTEDDFQVNINRTQVVITFAGEEA' A
#
# COMPACT_ATOMS: atom_id res chain seq x y z
N MET A 1 9.91 -16.27 17.23
CA MET A 1 9.75 -15.01 16.48
C MET A 1 11.03 -14.72 15.71
N LEU A 2 11.03 -14.84 14.37
CA LEU A 2 12.19 -14.45 13.57
C LEU A 2 12.43 -12.94 13.73
N ARG A 3 13.61 -12.54 14.21
CA ARG A 3 13.96 -11.11 14.26
C ARG A 3 14.10 -10.60 12.83
N LYS A 4 13.35 -9.56 12.47
CA LYS A 4 13.56 -8.86 11.21
C LYS A 4 15.00 -8.36 11.17
N SER A 5 15.72 -8.66 10.09
CA SER A 5 17.08 -8.17 9.87
C SER A 5 17.11 -6.64 9.90
N SER A 6 18.16 -6.04 10.45
CA SER A 6 18.38 -4.59 10.43
C SER A 6 18.30 -4.02 9.01
N VAL A 7 18.75 -4.79 8.01
CA VAL A 7 18.66 -4.44 6.59
C VAL A 7 17.20 -4.35 6.12
N SER A 8 16.33 -5.27 6.54
CA SER A 8 14.91 -5.24 6.22
C SER A 8 14.22 -4.02 6.83
N ILE A 9 14.55 -3.70 8.09
CA ILE A 9 14.01 -2.54 8.79
C ILE A 9 14.44 -1.25 8.09
N ALA A 10 15.73 -1.11 7.78
CA ALA A 10 16.27 0.07 7.08
C ALA A 10 15.62 0.23 5.70
N ARG A 11 15.49 -0.85 4.92
CA ARG A 11 14.84 -0.84 3.60
C ARG A 11 13.40 -0.33 3.69
N ASN A 12 12.61 -0.83 4.64
CA ASN A 12 11.22 -0.42 4.79
C ASN A 12 11.07 1.06 5.16
N ARG A 13 11.95 1.57 6.04
CA ARG A 13 11.96 3.00 6.40
C ARG A 13 12.29 3.90 5.22
N VAL A 14 13.27 3.52 4.41
CA VAL A 14 13.63 4.28 3.18
C VAL A 14 12.47 4.24 2.19
N LYS A 15 11.82 3.09 2.00
CA LYS A 15 10.66 2.97 1.10
C LYS A 15 9.52 3.91 1.52
N ALA A 16 9.17 3.91 2.80
CA ALA A 16 8.13 4.80 3.33
C ALA A 16 8.46 6.29 3.13
N LEU A 17 9.72 6.69 3.40
CA LEU A 17 10.18 8.07 3.16
C LEU A 17 10.06 8.48 1.68
N VAL A 18 10.50 7.63 0.76
CA VAL A 18 10.45 7.92 -0.68
C VAL A 18 9.02 8.01 -1.21
N ILE A 19 8.12 7.13 -0.75
CA ILE A 19 6.71 7.19 -1.14
C ILE A 19 6.05 8.46 -0.59
N SER A 20 6.28 8.76 0.69
CA SER A 20 5.77 9.97 1.34
C SER A 20 6.18 11.24 0.60
N ASP A 21 7.45 11.34 0.19
CA ASP A 21 7.97 12.46 -0.59
C ASP A 21 7.29 12.59 -1.96
N ARG A 22 7.15 11.47 -2.70
CA ARG A 22 6.55 11.46 -4.05
C ARG A 22 5.06 11.77 -4.08
N VAL A 23 4.32 11.29 -3.07
CA VAL A 23 2.87 11.48 -2.94
C VAL A 23 2.55 12.80 -2.23
N HIS A 24 3.56 13.47 -1.66
CA HIS A 24 3.38 14.68 -0.83
C HIS A 24 2.39 14.46 0.34
N CYS A 25 2.45 13.30 0.99
CA CYS A 25 1.62 12.99 2.16
C CYS A 25 2.45 12.32 3.26
N THR A 26 1.98 12.34 4.51
CA THR A 26 2.66 11.63 5.60
C THR A 26 2.50 10.11 5.42
N PRO A 27 3.46 9.29 5.92
CA PRO A 27 3.34 7.84 5.87
C PRO A 27 2.03 7.33 6.50
N ASP A 28 1.61 7.91 7.63
CA ASP A 28 0.35 7.55 8.29
C ASP A 28 -0.87 7.85 7.42
N ALA A 29 -0.85 8.97 6.67
CA ALA A 29 -1.93 9.30 5.74
C ALA A 29 -1.98 8.32 4.58
N TYR A 30 -0.82 7.92 4.03
CA TYR A 30 -0.74 6.93 2.97
C TYR A 30 -1.33 5.57 3.42
N ASP A 31 -0.95 5.10 4.60
CA ASP A 31 -1.43 3.85 5.17
C ASP A 31 -2.94 3.89 5.45
N ASN A 32 -3.45 5.02 5.96
CA ASN A 32 -4.88 5.23 6.16
C ASN A 32 -5.67 5.20 4.85
N ILE A 33 -5.17 5.87 3.79
CA ILE A 33 -5.81 5.85 2.47
C ILE A 33 -5.88 4.41 1.94
N CYS A 34 -4.78 3.65 2.00
CA CYS A 34 -4.76 2.26 1.53
C CYS A 34 -5.77 1.39 2.29
N ARG A 35 -5.84 1.54 3.63
CA ARG A 35 -6.77 0.81 4.49
C ARG A 35 -8.23 1.17 4.21
N GLU A 36 -8.53 2.45 4.01
CA GLU A 36 -9.89 2.91 3.69
C GLU A 36 -10.35 2.41 2.31
N LEU A 37 -9.47 2.45 1.32
CA LEU A 37 -9.74 1.89 -0.02
C LEU A 37 -10.04 0.40 0.05
N PHE A 38 -9.20 -0.38 0.75
CA PHE A 38 -9.42 -1.80 0.97
C PHE A 38 -10.78 -2.04 1.65
N THR A 39 -10.99 -1.44 2.82
CA THR A 39 -12.23 -1.66 3.62
C THR A 39 -13.49 -1.26 2.86
N SER A 40 -13.42 -0.22 2.02
CA SER A 40 -14.55 0.23 1.23
C SER A 40 -14.87 -0.72 0.07
N LEU A 41 -13.85 -1.22 -0.62
CA LEU A 41 -14.01 -2.14 -1.75
C LEU A 41 -14.36 -3.56 -1.28
N SER A 42 -13.84 -4.01 -0.14
CA SER A 42 -14.19 -5.32 0.47
C SER A 42 -15.69 -5.47 0.79
N LYS A 43 -16.46 -4.39 0.83
CA LYS A 43 -17.93 -4.45 0.97
C LYS A 43 -18.65 -4.93 -0.28
N TYR A 44 -18.00 -4.78 -1.43
CA TYR A 44 -18.59 -5.05 -2.74
C TYR A 44 -17.88 -6.18 -3.48
N MET A 45 -16.67 -6.57 -3.05
CA MET A 45 -15.82 -7.55 -3.71
C MET A 45 -15.11 -8.42 -2.68
N GLU A 46 -14.96 -9.70 -2.97
CA GLU A 46 -14.12 -10.60 -2.18
C GLU A 46 -12.66 -10.37 -2.56
N VAL A 47 -11.95 -9.61 -1.72
CA VAL A 47 -10.53 -9.27 -1.91
C VAL A 47 -9.76 -9.68 -0.65
N THR A 48 -8.57 -10.24 -0.85
CA THR A 48 -7.64 -10.56 0.25
C THR A 48 -6.61 -9.44 0.39
N GLU A 49 -6.00 -9.31 1.57
CA GLU A 49 -4.92 -8.34 1.79
C GLU A 49 -3.67 -8.65 0.93
N ASP A 50 -3.46 -9.92 0.58
CA ASP A 50 -2.32 -10.36 -0.24
C ASP A 50 -2.51 -9.97 -1.71
N ASP A 51 -3.76 -9.99 -2.19
CA ASP A 51 -4.08 -9.71 -3.57
C ASP A 51 -4.33 -8.22 -3.83
N PHE A 52 -4.68 -7.43 -2.82
CA PHE A 52 -5.03 -6.01 -2.98
C PHE A 52 -3.82 -5.08 -2.83
N GLN A 53 -3.37 -4.49 -3.94
CA GLN A 53 -2.27 -3.53 -3.96
C GLN A 53 -2.73 -2.15 -4.40
N VAL A 54 -2.34 -1.13 -3.63
CA VAL A 54 -2.57 0.28 -3.94
C VAL A 54 -1.24 0.95 -4.22
N ASN A 55 -1.13 1.58 -5.40
CA ASN A 55 0.00 2.42 -5.78
C ASN A 55 -0.50 3.83 -6.07
N ILE A 56 -0.04 4.79 -5.27
CA ILE A 56 -0.35 6.21 -5.46
C ILE A 56 0.87 6.88 -6.11
N ASN A 57 0.66 7.43 -7.29
CA ASN A 57 1.62 8.27 -8.00
C ASN A 57 1.10 9.71 -8.03
N ARG A 58 1.95 10.65 -8.43
CA ARG A 58 1.64 12.09 -8.47
C ARG A 58 0.39 12.46 -9.30
N THR A 59 -0.02 11.61 -10.24
CA THR A 59 -1.15 11.85 -11.16
C THR A 59 -2.23 10.79 -11.11
N GLN A 60 -2.00 9.64 -10.48
CA GLN A 60 -2.85 8.45 -10.61
C GLN A 60 -2.84 7.63 -9.34
N VAL A 61 -4.00 7.04 -9.04
CA VAL A 61 -4.14 5.96 -8.07
C VAL A 61 -4.43 4.68 -8.84
N VAL A 62 -3.52 3.71 -8.75
CA VAL A 62 -3.65 2.41 -9.39
C VAL A 62 -3.95 1.38 -8.31
N ILE A 63 -5.08 0.69 -8.45
CA ILE A 63 -5.49 -0.39 -7.57
C ILE A 63 -5.42 -1.68 -8.39
N THR A 64 -4.70 -2.67 -7.90
CA THR A 64 -4.57 -3.99 -8.54
C THR A 64 -5.06 -5.04 -7.55
N PHE A 65 -5.94 -5.94 -8.01
CA PHE A 65 -6.42 -7.08 -7.22
C PHE A 65 -6.60 -8.32 -8.07
N ALA A 66 -6.45 -9.50 -7.46
CA ALA A 66 -6.66 -10.78 -8.14
C ALA A 66 -8.13 -10.90 -8.56
N GLY A 67 -8.38 -10.92 -9.86
CA GLY A 67 -9.72 -10.93 -10.44
C GLY A 67 -9.78 -10.32 -11.84
N GLU A 68 -8.81 -9.48 -12.22
CA GLU A 68 -8.63 -9.04 -13.61
C GLU A 68 -7.87 -10.14 -14.40
N GLU A 69 -8.60 -11.08 -15.01
CA GLU A 69 -8.04 -11.74 -16.20
C GLU A 69 -7.97 -10.69 -17.32
N ALA A 70 -6.79 -10.50 -17.89
CA ALA A 70 -6.51 -9.57 -18.98
C ALA A 70 -7.13 -10.01 -20.31
#